data_AF-A0A0Q9YCN6-F1
#
_entry.id   AF-A0A0Q9YCN6-F1
#
_cell.length_a   1.000
_cell.length_b   1.000
_cell.length_c   1.000
_cell.angle_alpha   90.00
_cell.angle_beta   90.00
_cell.angle_gamma   90.00
#
_symmetry.space_group_name_H-M   'P 1'
#
loop_
_entity.id
_entity.type
_entity.pdbx_description
1 polymer ?
#
loop_
_entity_poly.entity_id
_entity_poly.type
_entity_poly.pdbx_seq_one_letter_code
_entity_poly.pdbx_strand_id
1 'polypeptide(L)'
;MGGIRVERNHSQQAVDSIAHIITSSKHRLCLAIAPEGSRHKKAGWRSGFFHIAKAAEVPIGLGYIDYARQVMGVGPILTELTDIDSAMLTMQDFYKDVIGKYPEKQSPIQIIKS
;
A
#
# COMPACT_ATOMS: atom_id res chain seq x y z
N MET A 1 20.02 -11.18 -3.45
CA MET A 1 18.79 -10.59 -2.87
C MET A 1 18.68 -9.16 -3.41
N GLY A 2 17.90 -9.00 -4.49
CA GLY A 2 17.82 -7.76 -5.26
C GLY A 2 16.82 -6.78 -4.65
N GLY A 3 17.28 -5.56 -4.37
CA GLY A 3 16.42 -4.42 -4.11
C GLY A 3 16.63 -3.41 -5.24
N ILE A 4 15.55 -2.93 -5.86
CA ILE A 4 15.66 -1.85 -6.84
C ILE A 4 15.63 -0.54 -6.07
N ARG A 5 16.70 0.25 -6.20
CA ARG A 5 16.79 1.56 -5.57
C ARG A 5 15.82 2.50 -6.29
N VAL A 6 14.83 2.99 -5.56
CA VAL A 6 13.89 4.01 -6.05
C VAL A 6 14.35 5.37 -5.52
N GLU A 7 14.60 6.31 -6.42
CA GLU A 7 14.83 7.71 -6.06
C GLU A 7 13.50 8.37 -5.64
N ARG A 8 13.49 8.99 -4.46
CA ARG A 8 12.28 9.56 -3.85
C ARG A 8 12.29 11.09 -3.83
N ASN A 9 13.19 11.73 -4.58
CA ASN A 9 13.37 13.18 -4.58
C ASN A 9 12.12 13.91 -5.09
N HIS A 10 11.33 13.27 -5.95
CA HIS A 10 9.99 13.71 -6.34
C HIS A 10 9.01 12.54 -6.30
N SER A 11 7.85 12.73 -5.64
CA SER A 11 6.82 11.70 -5.47
C SER A 11 6.31 11.15 -6.81
N GLN A 12 6.13 12.02 -7.81
CA GLN A 12 5.69 11.61 -9.14
C GLN A 12 6.74 10.73 -9.84
N GLN A 13 8.01 11.13 -9.82
CA GLN A 13 9.10 10.37 -10.43
C GLN A 13 9.26 8.98 -9.79
N ALA A 14 9.05 8.86 -8.48
CA ALA A 14 9.08 7.58 -7.78
C ALA A 14 7.93 6.66 -8.21
N VAL A 15 6.72 7.19 -8.37
CA VAL A 15 5.55 6.45 -8.84
C VAL A 15 5.81 5.91 -10.25
N ASP A 16 6.21 6.79 -11.17
CA ASP A 16 6.43 6.43 -12.57
C ASP A 16 7.55 5.40 -12.72
N SER A 17 8.64 5.57 -11.96
CA SER A 17 9.77 4.63 -11.95
C SER A 17 9.34 3.23 -11.50
N ILE A 18 8.57 3.14 -10.40
CA ILE A 18 8.11 1.85 -9.89
C ILE A 18 7.11 1.21 -10.85
N ALA A 19 6.17 1.98 -11.39
CA ALA A 19 5.21 1.47 -12.36
C ALA A 19 5.92 0.93 -13.63
N HIS A 20 6.94 1.63 -14.11
CA HIS A 20 7.76 1.17 -15.22
C HIS A 20 8.47 -0.15 -14.89
N ILE A 21 9.08 -0.28 -13.71
CA ILE A 21 9.72 -1.53 -13.27
C ILE A 21 8.74 -2.70 -13.26
N ILE A 22 7.52 -2.49 -12.77
CA ILE A 22 6.48 -3.53 -12.71
C ILE A 22 6.11 -3.97 -14.12
N THR A 23 5.86 -3.02 -15.03
CA THR A 23 5.39 -3.28 -16.39
C THR A 23 6.47 -3.79 -17.34
N SER A 24 7.73 -3.38 -17.16
CA SER A 24 8.85 -3.79 -18.01
C SER A 24 9.51 -5.12 -17.58
N SER A 25 9.13 -5.65 -16.43
CA SER A 25 9.72 -6.88 -15.89
C SER A 25 9.26 -8.11 -16.67
N LYS A 26 10.22 -8.96 -17.06
CA LYS A 26 9.95 -10.27 -17.68
C LYS A 26 9.51 -11.34 -16.66
N HIS A 27 9.63 -11.04 -15.36
CA HIS A 27 9.26 -11.94 -14.27
C HIS A 27 8.05 -11.39 -13.51
N ARG A 28 7.28 -12.29 -12.89
CA ARG A 28 6.21 -11.90 -11.96
C ARG A 28 6.84 -11.20 -10.75
N LEU A 29 6.40 -9.96 -10.50
CA LEU A 29 6.84 -9.16 -9.36
C LEU A 29 5.68 -8.97 -8.38
N CYS A 30 6.02 -8.98 -7.09
CA CYS A 30 5.12 -8.55 -6.03
C CYS A 30 5.79 -7.40 -5.27
N LEU A 31 5.09 -6.29 -5.12
CA LEU A 31 5.56 -5.12 -4.39
C LEU A 31 4.78 -4.99 -3.08
N ALA A 32 5.48 -5.12 -1.95
CA ALA A 32 4.92 -4.87 -0.63
C ALA A 32 5.25 -3.43 -0.17
N ILE A 33 4.23 -2.63 0.11
CA ILE A 33 4.37 -1.25 0.59
C ILE A 33 3.57 -1.09 1.88
N ALA A 34 4.21 -0.52 2.91
CA ALA A 34 3.50 0.06 4.04
C ALA A 34 3.09 1.50 3.68
N PRO A 35 1.79 1.80 3.49
CA PRO A 35 1.32 3.06 2.93
C PRO A 35 1.55 4.29 3.85
N GLU A 36 1.72 4.06 5.16
CA GLU A 36 2.14 5.09 6.11
C GLU A 36 3.59 5.58 5.89
N GLY A 37 4.43 4.77 5.23
CA GLY A 37 5.77 5.13 4.80
C GLY A 37 6.78 5.43 5.92
N SER A 38 6.44 5.13 7.18
CA SER A 38 7.25 5.46 8.34
C SER A 38 7.02 4.46 9.46
N ARG A 39 8.07 4.14 10.23
CA ARG A 39 7.96 3.29 11.44
C ARG A 39 7.34 4.02 12.65
N HIS A 40 7.05 5.30 12.49
CA HIS A 40 6.35 6.13 13.47
C HIS A 40 4.93 6.46 12.98
N LYS A 41 4.02 6.65 13.93
CA LYS A 41 2.65 7.08 13.63
C LYS A 41 2.65 8.39 12.85
N LYS A 42 1.88 8.43 11.75
CA LYS A 42 1.63 9.62 10.93
C LYS A 42 0.15 9.98 10.95
N ALA A 43 -0.18 11.14 10.39
CA ALA A 43 -1.56 11.62 10.29
C ALA A 43 -2.42 10.79 9.32
N GLY A 44 -1.80 9.89 8.54
CA GLY A 44 -2.48 9.05 7.56
C GLY A 44 -1.49 8.36 6.63
N TRP A 45 -2.01 7.92 5.49
CA TRP A 45 -1.31 7.19 4.44
C TRP A 45 -0.93 8.12 3.28
N ARG A 46 0.16 7.81 2.59
CA ARG A 46 0.54 8.47 1.34
C ARG A 46 -0.15 7.77 0.18
N SER A 47 -0.63 8.51 -0.82
CA SER A 47 -1.37 7.96 -1.97
C SER A 47 -0.50 7.22 -3.01
N GLY A 48 0.82 7.24 -2.86
CA GLY A 48 1.75 6.69 -3.87
C GLY A 48 1.49 5.22 -4.23
N PHE A 49 1.10 4.37 -3.27
CA PHE A 49 0.77 2.96 -3.54
C PHE A 49 -0.39 2.81 -4.54
N PHE A 50 -1.41 3.67 -4.42
CA PHE A 50 -2.59 3.67 -5.28
C PHE A 50 -2.23 4.13 -6.69
N HIS A 51 -1.44 5.21 -6.80
CA HIS A 51 -0.98 5.71 -8.09
C HIS A 51 -0.05 4.74 -8.81
N ILE A 52 0.84 4.04 -8.09
CA ILE A 52 1.68 2.98 -8.67
C ILE A 52 0.81 1.87 -9.25
N ALA A 53 -0.14 1.34 -8.47
CA ALA A 53 -0.99 0.25 -8.89
C ALA A 53 -1.87 0.63 -10.10
N LYS A 54 -2.43 1.86 -10.08
CA LYS A 54 -3.21 2.41 -11.19
C LYS A 54 -2.36 2.61 -12.46
N ALA A 55 -1.16 3.17 -12.34
CA ALA A 55 -0.27 3.42 -13.48
C ALA A 55 0.31 2.14 -14.08
N ALA A 56 0.51 1.10 -13.27
CA ALA A 56 0.98 -0.20 -13.73
C ALA A 56 -0.15 -1.16 -14.12
N GLU A 57 -1.42 -0.75 -13.99
CA GLU A 57 -2.61 -1.58 -14.23
C GLU A 57 -2.58 -2.93 -13.48
N VAL A 58 -2.12 -2.90 -12.22
CA VAL A 58 -2.03 -4.09 -11.36
C VAL A 58 -2.97 -3.99 -10.15
N PRO A 59 -3.50 -5.12 -9.65
CA PRO A 59 -4.37 -5.10 -8.49
C PRO A 59 -3.61 -4.84 -7.18
N ILE A 60 -4.33 -4.36 -6.16
CA ILE A 60 -3.81 -4.19 -4.79
C ILE A 60 -4.33 -5.32 -3.91
N GLY A 61 -3.42 -6.13 -3.36
CA GLY A 61 -3.76 -7.10 -2.32
C GLY A 61 -3.60 -6.51 -0.92
N LEU A 62 -4.62 -6.67 -0.06
CA LEU A 62 -4.58 -6.17 1.32
C LEU A 62 -3.85 -7.15 2.25
N GLY A 63 -2.53 -7.02 2.36
CA GLY A 63 -1.73 -7.81 3.30
C GLY A 63 -2.02 -7.45 4.76
N TYR A 64 -2.11 -8.43 5.65
CA TYR A 64 -2.36 -8.20 7.08
C TYR A 64 -1.64 -9.19 7.99
N ILE A 65 -1.43 -8.76 9.23
CA ILE A 65 -0.95 -9.59 10.35
C ILE A 65 -1.84 -9.25 11.55
N ASP A 66 -2.70 -10.18 11.94
CA ASP A 66 -3.60 -10.08 13.08
C ASP A 66 -2.96 -10.76 14.29
N TYR A 67 -2.46 -9.96 15.23
CA TYR A 67 -1.82 -10.42 16.44
C TYR A 67 -2.80 -10.92 17.49
N ALA A 68 -4.07 -10.50 17.46
CA ALA A 68 -5.06 -11.02 18.39
C ALA A 68 -5.40 -12.48 18.05
N ARG A 69 -5.50 -12.78 16.75
CA ARG A 69 -5.82 -14.12 16.25
C ARG A 69 -4.61 -14.98 15.88
N GLN A 70 -3.40 -14.41 15.90
CA GLN A 70 -2.15 -15.08 15.48
C GLN A 70 -2.21 -15.60 14.03
N VAL A 71 -2.82 -14.83 13.13
CA VAL A 71 -2.95 -15.17 11.71
C VAL A 71 -2.41 -14.06 10.83
N MET A 72 -1.93 -14.42 9.64
CA MET A 72 -1.49 -13.47 8.62
C MET A 72 -1.92 -13.95 7.25
N GLY A 73 -2.03 -13.02 6.30
CA GLY A 73 -2.38 -13.38 4.93
C GLY A 73 -2.56 -12.18 4.04
N VAL A 74 -3.17 -12.44 2.89
CA VAL A 74 -3.65 -11.42 1.96
C VAL A 74 -5.17 -11.51 1.96
N GLY A 75 -5.82 -10.39 2.26
CA GLY A 75 -7.25 -10.23 2.23
C GLY A 75 -7.78 -10.01 0.82
N PRO A 76 -8.81 -9.17 0.63
CA PRO A 76 -9.38 -8.93 -0.68
C PRO A 76 -8.37 -8.31 -1.63
N ILE A 77 -8.58 -8.59 -2.92
CA ILE A 77 -7.80 -8.05 -4.02
C ILE A 77 -8.65 -6.95 -4.67
N LEU A 78 -8.17 -5.72 -4.63
CA LEU A 78 -8.79 -4.59 -5.30
C LEU A 78 -8.29 -4.53 -6.74
N THR A 79 -9.15 -4.88 -7.69
CA THR A 79 -8.88 -4.83 -9.13
C THR A 79 -9.33 -3.52 -9.76
N GLU A 80 -10.39 -2.91 -9.24
CA GLU A 80 -10.95 -1.65 -9.76
C GLU A 80 -10.39 -0.46 -8.98
N LEU A 81 -9.40 0.23 -9.55
CA LEU A 81 -8.71 1.37 -8.93
C LEU A 81 -9.11 2.69 -9.58
N THR A 82 -10.42 2.95 -9.67
CA THR A 82 -10.97 4.15 -10.30
C THR A 82 -10.80 5.37 -9.40
N ASP A 83 -11.22 5.24 -8.15
CA ASP A 83 -11.26 6.28 -7.12
C ASP A 83 -10.52 5.85 -5.84
N ILE A 84 -9.69 6.75 -5.31
CA ILE A 84 -8.88 6.48 -4.13
C ILE A 84 -9.74 6.50 -2.86
N ASP A 85 -10.75 7.35 -2.79
CA ASP A 85 -11.58 7.47 -1.58
C ASP A 85 -12.40 6.18 -1.39
N SER A 86 -12.98 5.65 -2.46
CA SER A 86 -13.70 4.36 -2.48
C SER A 86 -12.80 3.18 -2.11
N ALA A 87 -11.55 3.17 -2.62
CA ALA A 87 -10.57 2.16 -2.24
C ALA A 87 -10.21 2.26 -0.75
N MET A 88 -10.04 3.47 -0.22
CA MET A 88 -9.75 3.71 1.19
C MET A 88 -10.91 3.32 2.11
N LEU A 89 -12.17 3.48 1.68
CA LEU A 89 -13.33 2.98 2.42
C LEU A 89 -13.31 1.45 2.52
N THR A 90 -13.00 0.76 1.41
CA THR A 90 -12.86 -0.70 1.39
C THR A 90 -11.74 -1.17 2.31
N MET A 91 -10.60 -0.46 2.29
CA MET A 91 -9.47 -0.76 3.18
C MET A 91 -9.82 -0.54 4.65
N GLN A 92 -10.51 0.57 4.97
CA GLN A 92 -10.98 0.84 6.33
C GLN A 92 -11.90 -0.27 6.85
N ASP A 93 -12.88 -0.69 6.05
CA ASP A 93 -13.81 -1.75 6.43
C ASP A 93 -13.11 -3.08 6.63
N PHE A 94 -12.15 -3.42 5.77
CA PHE A 94 -11.36 -4.66 5.90
C PHE A 94 -10.47 -4.67 7.15
N TYR A 95 -9.74 -3.59 7.42
CA TYR A 95 -8.76 -3.54 8.50
C TYR A 95 -9.37 -3.24 9.87
N LYS A 96 -10.66 -2.88 9.99
CA LYS A 96 -11.29 -2.49 11.26
C LYS A 96 -11.17 -3.55 12.37
N ASP A 97 -11.20 -4.83 11.98
CA ASP A 97 -11.13 -5.97 12.90
C ASP A 97 -9.72 -6.60 12.97
N VAL A 98 -8.72 -5.98 12.32
CA VAL A 98 -7.33 -6.45 12.29
C VAL A 98 -6.53 -5.74 13.36
N ILE A 99 -6.06 -6.48 14.36
CA ILE A 99 -5.31 -5.91 15.49
C ILE A 99 -3.81 -6.11 15.28
N GLY A 100 -3.07 -5.01 15.13
CA GLY A 100 -1.61 -5.03 15.04
C GLY A 100 -0.93 -5.27 16.39
N LYS A 101 0.38 -5.55 16.39
CA LYS A 101 1.18 -5.73 17.62
C LYS A 101 1.16 -4.51 18.55
N TYR A 102 1.14 -3.32 17.96
CA TYR A 102 1.09 -2.02 18.65
C TYR A 102 -0.04 -1.17 18.05
N PRO A 103 -1.31 -1.44 18.40
CA PRO A 103 -2.46 -0.75 17.81
C PRO A 103 -2.40 0.77 17.98
N GLU A 104 -1.85 1.25 19.10
CA GLU A 104 -1.73 2.67 19.42
C GLU A 104 -0.81 3.44 18.46
N LYS A 105 0.11 2.72 17.80
CA LYS A 105 1.09 3.26 16.84
C LYS A 105 0.60 3.22 15.38
N GLN A 106 -0.56 2.64 15.11
CA GLN A 106 -1.12 2.60 13.76
C GLN A 106 -1.55 3.99 13.30
N SER A 107 -1.12 4.37 12.10
CA SER A 107 -1.61 5.58 11.44
C SER A 107 -3.05 5.34 10.96
N PRO A 108 -3.96 6.34 11.06
CA PRO A 108 -5.32 6.18 10.58
C PRO A 108 -5.35 5.88 9.07
N ILE A 109 -6.30 5.05 8.65
CA ILE A 109 -6.46 4.63 7.25
C ILE A 109 -7.21 5.74 6.49
N GLN A 110 -6.48 6.80 6.17
CA GLN A 110 -6.96 7.95 5.41
C GLN A 110 -5.80 8.57 4.63
N ILE A 111 -6.06 9.21 3.50
CA ILE A 111 -5.00 9.87 2.72
C ILE A 111 -4.62 11.20 3.38
N ILE A 112 -3.31 11.43 3.53
CA ILE A 112 -2.80 12.75 3.91
C ILE A 112 -2.93 13.66 2.68
N LYS A 113 -3.75 14.70 2.79
CA LYS A 113 -3.79 15.79 1.79
C LYS A 113 -2.51 16.61 1.94
N SER A 114 -1.75 16.74 0.85
CA SER A 114 -0.57 17.60 0.78
C SER A 114 -0.94 19.06 0.63
#